data_AF-A0A158Q6F6-F1
#
_entry.id   AF-A0A158Q6F6-F1
#
_cell.length_a   1.000
_cell.length_b   1.000
_cell.length_c   1.000
_cell.angle_alpha   90.00
_cell.angle_beta   90.00
_cell.angle_gamma   90.00
#
_symmetry.space_group_name_H-M   'P 1'
#
loop_
_entity.id
_entity.type
_entity.pdbx_description
1 polymer ?
#
loop_
_entity_poly.entity_id
_entity_poly.type
_entity_poly.pdbx_seq_one_letter_code
_entity_poly.pdbx_strand_id
1 'polypeptide(L)'
;MDELKKRHQKQRESIQKQQQTNVDKLICDSNKQSKKRTSNSLTVEQHMALSTRKSDPSTFMANSYRMRSLVSTQTDEWSAMMKRHENECHELRRTHIKEEFDLLNKLLLDAQKQQMNALKMRLETENKELKQTQTKKSMEGVRAIHQDKNIKTKAEKDRRVKEMNEKNLKMFFEERKRLAIKYAFLVFLEMKGDISI
;
A
#
# COMPACT_ATOMS: atom_id res chain seq x y z
N MET A 1 1.70 12.77 -0.77
CA MET A 1 1.19 13.42 0.46
C MET A 1 1.71 14.85 0.64
N ASP A 2 3.02 15.09 0.50
CA ASP A 2 3.60 16.41 0.81
C ASP A 2 3.15 17.52 -0.12
N GLU A 3 2.98 17.22 -1.41
CA GLU A 3 2.44 18.18 -2.38
C GLU A 3 1.01 18.62 -2.02
N LEU A 4 0.17 17.70 -1.56
CA LEU A 4 -1.20 18.00 -1.11
C LEU A 4 -1.17 18.91 0.12
N LYS A 5 -0.34 18.59 1.12
CA LYS A 5 -0.15 19.43 2.31
C LYS A 5 0.33 20.83 1.95
N LYS A 6 1.27 20.95 1.02
CA LYS A 6 1.79 22.24 0.51
C LYS A 6 0.69 23.04 -0.19
N ARG A 7 -0.16 22.39 -0.99
CA ARG A 7 -1.33 23.02 -1.64
C ARG A 7 -2.34 23.51 -0.60
N HIS A 8 -2.67 22.68 0.39
CA HIS A 8 -3.57 23.05 1.50
C HIS A 8 -3.03 24.24 2.30
N GLN A 9 -1.73 24.27 2.58
CA GLN A 9 -1.10 25.38 3.28
C GLN A 9 -1.25 26.71 2.52
N LYS A 10 -0.94 26.71 1.21
CA LYS A 10 -1.14 27.91 0.36
C LYS A 10 -2.59 28.38 0.34
N GLN A 11 -3.55 27.45 0.29
CA GLN A 11 -4.98 27.79 0.33
C GLN A 11 -5.37 28.43 1.68
N ARG A 12 -4.91 27.86 2.80
CA ARG A 12 -5.14 28.43 4.14
C ARG A 12 -4.58 29.85 4.24
N GLU A 13 -3.34 30.06 3.82
CA GLU A 13 -2.71 31.39 3.82
C GLU A 13 -3.46 32.41 2.96
N SER A 14 -3.90 31.99 1.76
CA SER A 14 -4.65 32.85 0.86
C SER A 14 -6.00 33.27 1.45
N ILE A 15 -6.75 32.31 2.01
CA ILE A 15 -8.06 32.59 2.61
C ILE A 15 -7.90 33.44 3.87
N GLN A 16 -6.91 33.16 4.72
CA GLN A 16 -6.64 33.96 5.90
C GLN A 16 -6.33 35.42 5.54
N LYS A 17 -5.50 35.67 4.52
CA LYS A 17 -5.22 37.03 4.02
C LYS A 17 -6.48 37.73 3.52
N GLN A 18 -7.33 37.02 2.79
CA GLN A 18 -8.61 37.55 2.29
C GLN A 18 -9.56 37.90 3.44
N GLN A 19 -9.67 37.02 4.43
CA GLN A 19 -10.53 37.20 5.60
C GLN A 19 -10.08 38.42 6.43
N GLN A 20 -8.77 38.53 6.69
CA GLN A 20 -8.19 39.69 7.36
C GLN A 20 -8.49 41.00 6.61
N THR A 21 -8.28 41.01 5.29
CA THR A 21 -8.56 42.18 4.44
C THR A 21 -10.03 42.60 4.51
N ASN A 22 -10.96 41.64 4.57
CA ASN A 22 -12.40 41.92 4.66
C ASN A 22 -12.78 42.54 6.01
N VAL A 23 -12.18 42.05 7.11
CA VAL A 23 -12.36 42.61 8.45
C VAL A 23 -11.81 44.04 8.50
N ASP A 24 -10.60 44.26 8.01
CA ASP A 24 -9.96 45.58 7.99
C ASP A 24 -10.77 46.61 7.20
N LYS A 25 -11.28 46.22 6.02
CA LYS A 25 -12.18 47.08 5.22
C LYS A 25 -13.43 47.48 5.99
N LEU A 26 -14.09 46.54 6.67
CA LEU A 26 -15.30 46.81 7.44
C LEU A 26 -15.03 47.79 8.60
N ILE A 27 -13.87 47.65 9.27
CA ILE A 27 -13.43 48.54 10.33
C ILE A 27 -13.15 49.95 9.77
N CYS A 28 -12.42 50.04 8.66
CA CYS A 28 -12.13 51.31 8.00
C CYS A 28 -13.41 52.04 7.55
N ASP A 29 -14.38 51.34 6.97
CA ASP A 29 -15.63 51.92 6.51
C ASP A 29 -16.50 52.41 7.68
N SER A 30 -16.54 51.65 8.78
CA SER A 30 -17.20 52.05 10.03
C SER A 30 -16.59 53.35 10.58
N ASN A 31 -15.26 53.46 10.58
CA ASN A 31 -14.53 54.65 11.03
C ASN A 31 -14.75 55.87 10.11
N LYS A 32 -14.81 55.66 8.79
CA LYS A 32 -15.11 56.73 7.82
C LYS A 32 -16.53 57.27 7.96
N GLN A 33 -17.51 56.39 8.20
CA GLN A 33 -18.90 56.79 8.45
C GLN A 33 -19.01 57.62 9.74
N SER A 34 -18.26 57.25 10.79
CA SER A 34 -18.19 58.02 12.02
C SER A 34 -17.55 59.41 11.80
N LYS A 35 -16.45 59.49 11.04
CA LYS A 35 -15.74 60.75 10.75
C LYS A 35 -16.50 61.73 9.84
N LYS A 36 -17.16 61.25 8.78
CA LYS A 36 -17.95 62.13 7.88
C LYS A 36 -19.11 62.81 8.60
N ARG A 37 -19.69 62.13 9.60
CA ARG A 37 -20.74 62.72 10.44
C ARG A 37 -20.19 63.79 11.38
N THR A 38 -18.96 63.67 11.83
CA THR A 38 -18.30 64.70 12.66
C THR A 38 -17.81 65.92 11.87
N SER A 39 -17.38 65.75 10.61
CA SER A 39 -16.87 66.88 9.79
C SER A 39 -17.99 67.78 9.27
N ASN A 40 -19.15 67.23 8.96
CA ASN A 40 -20.28 68.00 8.41
C ASN A 40 -21.02 68.84 9.48
N SER A 41 -20.66 68.71 10.75
CA SER A 41 -21.25 69.45 11.87
C SER A 41 -20.43 70.68 12.28
N LEU A 42 -19.30 70.97 11.61
CA LEU A 42 -18.33 71.98 12.04
C LEU A 42 -18.39 73.29 11.25
N THR A 43 -19.43 73.52 10.43
CA THR A 43 -19.56 74.74 9.60
C THR A 43 -20.87 75.50 9.81
N VAL A 44 -21.59 75.27 10.91
CA VAL A 44 -22.81 76.04 11.24
C VAL A 44 -22.73 76.53 12.67
N GLU A 45 -22.47 77.84 12.78
CA GLU A 45 -22.93 78.81 13.79
C GLU A 45 -22.96 78.40 15.28
N GLN A 46 -22.07 79.07 16.02
CA GLN A 46 -22.31 79.77 17.29
C GLN A 46 -23.62 79.47 18.05
N HIS A 47 -23.43 79.21 19.36
CA HIS A 47 -24.42 79.14 20.45
C HIS A 47 -25.10 77.78 20.72
N MET A 48 -24.85 77.32 21.95
CA MET A 48 -25.66 76.41 22.79
C MET A 48 -25.46 74.89 22.63
N ALA A 49 -25.42 74.26 23.81
CA ALA A 49 -25.53 72.83 24.10
C ALA A 49 -24.28 71.93 23.89
N LEU A 50 -23.42 71.91 24.91
CA LEU A 50 -22.73 70.69 25.36
C LEU A 50 -23.78 69.68 25.85
N SER A 51 -24.51 69.06 24.93
CA SER A 51 -25.27 67.86 25.24
C SER A 51 -25.46 67.06 23.96
N THR A 52 -25.34 65.73 24.07
CA THR A 52 -25.57 64.76 22.99
C THR A 52 -24.43 64.51 21.99
N ARG A 53 -23.19 64.34 22.46
CA ARG A 53 -22.24 63.41 21.80
C ARG A 53 -22.63 61.96 22.08
N LYS A 54 -23.82 61.54 21.64
CA LYS A 54 -24.21 60.12 21.64
C LYS A 54 -24.07 59.64 20.20
N SER A 55 -23.02 58.87 19.93
CA SER A 55 -22.94 58.04 18.72
C SER A 55 -24.30 57.38 18.49
N ASP A 56 -24.92 57.68 17.35
CA ASP A 56 -26.21 57.16 16.93
C ASP A 56 -26.23 55.62 17.09
N PRO A 57 -27.02 55.07 18.04
CA PRO A 57 -27.05 53.64 18.33
C PRO A 57 -27.34 52.79 17.10
N SER A 58 -28.08 53.34 16.12
CA SER A 58 -28.43 52.64 14.89
C SER A 58 -27.20 52.28 14.04
N THR A 59 -26.21 53.18 13.96
CA THR A 59 -25.00 52.97 13.15
C THR A 59 -24.06 51.97 13.81
N PHE A 60 -23.91 52.07 15.14
CA PHE A 60 -23.16 51.09 15.92
C PHE A 60 -23.77 49.69 15.79
N MET A 61 -25.10 49.58 15.93
CA MET A 61 -25.84 48.32 15.76
C MET A 61 -25.70 47.75 14.35
N ALA A 62 -25.80 48.58 13.31
CA ALA A 62 -25.65 48.16 11.92
C ALA A 62 -24.23 47.62 11.64
N ASN A 63 -23.19 48.31 12.10
CA ASN A 63 -21.81 47.86 11.96
C ASN A 63 -21.56 46.57 12.75
N SER A 64 -22.15 46.47 13.95
CA SER A 64 -22.09 45.27 14.80
C SER A 64 -22.75 44.06 14.12
N TYR A 65 -23.90 44.25 13.46
CA TYR A 65 -24.57 43.21 12.69
C TYR A 65 -23.73 42.76 11.47
N ARG A 66 -23.21 43.72 10.69
CA ARG A 66 -22.35 43.42 9.54
C ARG A 66 -21.10 42.64 9.95
N MET A 67 -20.48 43.01 11.07
CA MET A 67 -19.31 42.29 11.61
C MET A 67 -19.68 40.86 12.01
N ARG A 68 -20.78 40.67 12.75
CA ARG A 68 -21.24 39.31 13.13
C ARG A 68 -21.53 38.44 11.91
N SER A 69 -22.22 38.99 10.91
CA SER A 69 -22.54 38.28 9.66
C SER A 69 -21.27 37.90 8.89
N LEU A 70 -20.30 38.82 8.79
CA LEU A 70 -19.00 38.55 8.17
C LEU A 70 -18.25 37.44 8.89
N VAL A 71 -18.12 37.54 10.22
CA VAL A 71 -17.43 36.52 11.04
C VAL A 71 -18.11 35.16 10.92
N SER A 72 -19.45 35.09 10.94
CA SER A 72 -20.18 33.85 10.72
C SER A 72 -19.85 33.24 9.36
N THR A 73 -19.95 34.03 8.29
CA THR A 73 -19.66 33.57 6.92
C THR A 73 -18.22 33.08 6.78
N GLN A 74 -17.24 33.84 7.29
CA GLN A 74 -15.84 33.46 7.26
C GLN A 74 -15.57 32.18 8.06
N THR A 75 -16.25 31.99 9.19
CA THR A 75 -16.15 30.78 10.02
C THR A 75 -16.70 29.56 9.27
N ASP A 76 -17.84 29.71 8.58
CA ASP A 76 -18.45 28.65 7.78
C ASP A 76 -17.56 28.27 6.58
N GLU A 77 -17.05 29.26 5.86
CA GLU A 77 -16.12 29.07 4.73
C GLU A 77 -14.83 28.35 5.17
N TRP A 78 -14.25 28.79 6.29
CA TRP A 78 -13.05 28.17 6.86
C TRP A 78 -13.32 26.73 7.29
N SER A 79 -14.41 26.49 8.02
CA SER A 79 -14.79 25.16 8.48
C SER A 79 -15.07 24.21 7.30
N ALA A 80 -15.74 24.69 6.25
CA ALA A 80 -15.97 23.93 5.03
C ALA A 80 -14.66 23.60 4.30
N MET A 81 -13.71 24.55 4.23
CA MET A 81 -12.38 24.30 3.66
C MET A 81 -11.62 23.24 4.46
N MET A 82 -11.57 23.36 5.79
CA MET A 82 -10.84 22.42 6.64
C MET A 82 -11.40 20.99 6.52
N LYS A 83 -12.73 20.83 6.48
CA LYS A 83 -13.38 19.54 6.22
C LYS A 83 -12.99 18.96 4.84
N ARG A 84 -12.92 19.79 3.79
CA ARG A 84 -12.44 19.33 2.48
C ARG A 84 -10.97 18.89 2.52
N HIS A 85 -10.10 19.66 3.16
CA HIS A 85 -8.67 19.31 3.32
C HIS A 85 -8.49 17.98 4.05
N GLU A 86 -9.26 17.77 5.12
CA GLU A 86 -9.26 16.52 5.89
C GLU A 86 -9.71 15.34 5.02
N ASN A 87 -10.83 15.48 4.32
CA ASN A 87 -11.35 14.45 3.40
C ASN A 87 -10.33 14.13 2.30
N GLU A 88 -9.76 15.12 1.62
CA GLU A 88 -8.74 14.91 0.59
C GLU A 88 -7.52 14.14 1.13
N CYS A 89 -7.07 14.47 2.35
CA CYS A 89 -5.98 13.76 3.00
C CYS A 89 -6.35 12.32 3.36
N HIS A 90 -7.58 12.09 3.84
CA HIS A 90 -8.09 10.77 4.17
C HIS A 90 -8.19 9.88 2.93
N GLU A 91 -8.79 10.40 1.87
CA GLU A 91 -8.95 9.70 0.60
C GLU A 91 -7.62 9.32 -0.02
N LEU A 92 -6.65 10.25 -0.05
CA LEU A 92 -5.33 9.96 -0.58
C LEU A 92 -4.62 8.85 0.23
N ARG A 93 -4.72 8.87 1.56
CA ARG A 93 -4.16 7.79 2.40
C ARG A 93 -4.85 6.45 2.14
N ARG A 94 -6.18 6.46 2.02
CA ARG A 94 -6.96 5.24 1.77
C ARG A 94 -6.61 4.61 0.43
N THR A 95 -6.50 5.41 -0.63
CA THR A 95 -6.04 4.97 -1.95
C THR A 95 -4.64 4.41 -1.88
N HIS A 96 -3.71 5.11 -1.23
CA HIS A 96 -2.33 4.62 -1.09
C HIS A 96 -2.25 3.27 -0.35
N ILE A 97 -2.99 3.10 0.76
CA ILE A 97 -3.04 1.82 1.48
C ILE A 97 -3.54 0.69 0.59
N LYS A 98 -4.58 0.95 -0.22
CA LYS A 98 -5.11 -0.02 -1.17
C LYS A 98 -4.07 -0.40 -2.23
N GLU A 99 -3.42 0.59 -2.84
CA GLU A 99 -2.38 0.37 -3.85
C GLU A 99 -1.20 -0.43 -3.29
N GLU A 100 -0.74 -0.11 -2.08
CA GLU A 100 0.32 -0.86 -1.39
C GLU A 100 -0.11 -2.30 -1.09
N PHE A 101 -1.36 -2.52 -0.65
CA PHE A 101 -1.91 -3.85 -0.43
C PHE A 101 -1.95 -4.68 -1.72
N ASP A 102 -2.47 -4.10 -2.80
CA ASP A 102 -2.55 -4.76 -4.12
C ASP A 102 -1.15 -5.10 -4.66
N LEU A 103 -0.17 -4.21 -4.46
CA LEU A 103 1.23 -4.43 -4.82
C LEU A 103 1.87 -5.56 -4.00
N LEU A 104 1.69 -5.53 -2.68
CA LEU A 104 2.18 -6.58 -1.77
C LEU A 104 1.59 -7.95 -2.14
N ASN A 105 0.30 -8.01 -2.43
CA ASN A 105 -0.36 -9.23 -2.86
C ASN A 105 0.27 -9.75 -4.16
N LYS A 106 0.43 -8.88 -5.17
CA LYS A 106 1.10 -9.26 -6.43
C LYS A 106 2.53 -9.80 -6.20
N LEU A 107 3.33 -9.11 -5.40
CA LEU A 107 4.71 -9.54 -5.10
C LEU A 107 4.74 -10.89 -4.37
N LEU A 108 3.79 -11.14 -3.46
CA LEU A 108 3.66 -12.41 -2.76
C LEU A 108 3.34 -13.55 -3.74
N LEU A 109 2.39 -13.33 -4.66
CA LEU A 109 2.03 -14.31 -5.69
C LEU A 109 3.20 -14.62 -6.63
N ASP A 110 3.91 -13.59 -7.09
CA ASP A 110 5.09 -13.77 -7.94
C ASP A 110 6.19 -14.55 -7.20
N ALA A 111 6.43 -14.27 -5.92
CA ALA A 111 7.38 -14.99 -5.10
C ALA A 111 6.99 -16.47 -4.89
N GLN A 112 5.71 -16.75 -4.60
CA GLN A 112 5.18 -18.11 -4.48
C GLN A 112 5.34 -18.90 -5.78
N LYS A 113 5.03 -18.28 -6.93
CA LYS A 113 5.24 -18.88 -8.25
C LYS A 113 6.71 -19.20 -8.52
N GLN A 114 7.63 -18.30 -8.17
CA GLN A 114 9.07 -18.54 -8.30
C GLN A 114 9.54 -19.70 -7.42
N GLN A 115 9.06 -19.78 -6.17
CA GLN A 115 9.37 -20.89 -5.26
C GLN A 115 8.86 -22.22 -5.81
N MET A 116 7.62 -22.25 -6.34
CA MET A 116 7.04 -23.44 -6.97
C MET A 116 7.88 -23.92 -8.16
N ASN A 117 8.27 -23.00 -9.05
CA ASN A 117 9.13 -23.32 -10.20
C ASN A 117 10.50 -23.85 -9.77
N ALA A 118 11.11 -23.25 -8.74
CA ALA A 118 12.39 -23.72 -8.21
C ALA A 118 12.29 -25.15 -7.64
N LEU A 119 11.20 -25.48 -6.95
CA LEU A 119 10.93 -26.83 -6.47
C LEU A 119 10.74 -27.83 -7.62
N LYS A 120 10.00 -27.46 -8.68
CA LYS A 120 9.83 -28.28 -9.89
C LYS A 120 11.19 -28.62 -10.51
N MET A 121 12.04 -27.60 -10.74
CA MET A 121 13.38 -27.78 -11.30
C MET A 121 14.27 -28.69 -10.44
N ARG A 122 14.19 -28.57 -9.10
CA ARG A 122 14.93 -29.45 -8.19
C ARG A 122 14.46 -30.89 -8.30
N LEU A 123 13.16 -31.15 -8.33
CA LEU A 123 12.62 -32.50 -8.49
C LEU A 123 12.95 -33.11 -9.85
N GLU A 124 12.99 -32.32 -10.92
CA GLU A 124 13.41 -32.77 -12.25
C GLU A 124 14.88 -33.18 -12.26
N THR A 125 15.72 -32.38 -11.60
CA THR A 125 17.15 -32.68 -11.43
C THR A 125 17.35 -33.95 -10.60
N GLU A 126 16.68 -34.08 -9.44
CA GLU A 126 16.73 -35.27 -8.59
C GLU A 126 16.28 -36.54 -9.36
N ASN A 127 15.24 -36.43 -10.19
CA ASN A 127 14.78 -37.54 -11.04
C ASN A 127 15.82 -37.96 -12.07
N LYS A 128 16.50 -37.00 -12.69
CA LYS A 128 17.57 -37.27 -13.67
C LYS A 128 18.76 -37.94 -13.00
N GLU A 129 19.20 -37.41 -11.86
CA GLU A 129 20.31 -37.97 -11.06
C GLU A 129 19.98 -39.38 -10.54
N LEU A 130 18.73 -39.62 -10.10
CA LEU A 130 18.29 -40.94 -9.68
C LEU A 130 18.42 -41.94 -10.82
N LYS A 131 17.90 -41.62 -12.02
CA LYS A 131 18.01 -42.50 -13.19
C LYS A 131 19.47 -42.82 -13.54
N GLN A 132 20.33 -41.81 -13.55
CA GLN A 132 21.77 -42.00 -13.80
C GLN A 132 22.42 -42.90 -12.75
N THR A 133 22.10 -42.69 -11.47
CA THR A 133 22.60 -43.51 -10.35
C THR A 133 22.15 -44.96 -10.46
N GLN A 134 20.89 -45.19 -10.81
CA GLN A 134 20.35 -46.54 -11.04
C GLN A 134 21.07 -47.25 -12.19
N THR A 135 21.27 -46.58 -13.33
CA THR A 135 22.02 -47.14 -14.47
C THR A 135 23.46 -47.47 -14.07
N LYS A 136 24.15 -46.55 -13.39
CA LYS A 136 25.54 -46.75 -12.92
C LYS A 136 25.63 -47.96 -11.99
N LYS A 137 24.75 -48.05 -11.00
CA LYS A 137 24.69 -49.17 -10.03
C LYS A 137 24.46 -50.52 -10.71
N SER A 138 23.56 -50.58 -11.68
CA SER A 138 23.34 -51.80 -12.47
C SER A 138 24.58 -52.22 -13.24
N MET A 139 25.25 -51.28 -13.92
CA MET A 139 26.47 -51.59 -14.69
C MET A 139 27.64 -52.01 -13.80
N GLU A 140 27.87 -51.30 -12.70
CA GLU A 140 28.93 -51.62 -11.74
C GLU A 140 28.70 -52.96 -11.07
N GLY A 141 27.45 -53.29 -10.71
CA GLY A 141 27.09 -54.58 -10.15
C GLY A 141 27.40 -55.75 -11.11
N VAL A 142 27.05 -55.61 -12.39
CA VAL A 142 27.39 -56.64 -13.40
C VAL A 142 28.91 -56.77 -13.56
N ARG A 143 29.65 -55.66 -13.62
CA ARG A 143 31.12 -55.68 -13.71
C ARG A 143 31.75 -56.36 -12.50
N ALA A 144 31.27 -56.09 -11.29
CA ALA A 144 31.77 -56.69 -10.06
C ALA A 144 31.61 -58.23 -10.07
N ILE A 145 30.45 -58.73 -10.50
CA ILE A 145 30.22 -60.18 -10.62
C ILE A 145 31.16 -60.81 -11.65
N HIS A 146 31.46 -60.10 -12.76
CA HIS A 146 32.39 -60.61 -13.77
C HIS A 146 33.84 -60.66 -13.28
N GLN A 147 34.24 -59.73 -12.41
CA GLN A 147 35.58 -59.63 -11.85
C GLN A 147 35.79 -60.52 -10.61
N ASP A 148 34.72 -61.10 -10.05
CA ASP A 148 34.80 -62.00 -8.91
C ASP A 148 35.48 -63.32 -9.28
N LYS A 149 36.70 -63.51 -8.74
CA LYS A 149 37.54 -64.69 -9.00
C LYS A 149 37.03 -65.96 -8.29
N ASN A 150 36.12 -65.83 -7.34
CA ASN A 150 35.56 -66.98 -6.61
C ASN A 150 34.44 -67.68 -7.40
N ILE A 151 33.87 -67.03 -8.42
CA ILE A 151 32.80 -67.59 -9.25
C ILE A 151 33.38 -68.24 -10.51
N LYS A 152 33.53 -69.57 -10.47
CA LYS A 152 34.25 -70.33 -11.50
C LYS A 152 33.39 -70.72 -12.71
N THR A 153 32.07 -70.84 -12.56
CA THR A 153 31.18 -71.34 -13.62
C THR A 153 30.30 -70.23 -14.19
N LYS A 154 30.02 -70.30 -15.49
CA LYS A 154 29.08 -69.39 -16.16
C LYS A 154 27.68 -69.47 -15.54
N ALA A 155 27.21 -70.68 -15.23
CA ALA A 155 25.90 -70.90 -14.63
C ALA A 155 25.73 -70.17 -13.28
N GLU A 156 26.75 -70.20 -12.42
CA GLU A 156 26.71 -69.46 -11.15
C GLU A 156 26.81 -67.93 -11.39
N LYS A 157 27.62 -67.47 -12.35
CA LYS A 157 27.65 -66.03 -12.71
C LYS A 157 26.28 -65.53 -13.16
N ASP A 158 25.63 -66.26 -14.06
CA ASP A 158 24.30 -65.92 -14.59
C ASP A 158 23.26 -65.92 -13.47
N ARG A 159 23.31 -66.90 -12.56
CA ARG A 159 22.47 -66.95 -11.36
C ARG A 159 22.67 -65.71 -10.48
N ARG A 160 23.92 -65.33 -10.18
CA ARG A 160 24.24 -64.16 -9.35
C ARG A 160 23.80 -62.85 -10.00
N VAL A 161 23.98 -62.71 -11.31
CA VAL A 161 23.49 -61.53 -12.06
C VAL A 161 21.97 -61.44 -11.96
N LYS A 162 21.25 -62.57 -12.10
CA LYS A 162 19.79 -62.60 -11.95
C LYS A 162 19.34 -62.18 -10.55
N GLU A 163 19.92 -62.77 -9.50
CA GLU A 163 19.59 -62.43 -8.11
C GLU A 163 19.88 -60.95 -7.79
N MET A 164 20.99 -60.41 -8.30
CA MET A 164 21.33 -58.99 -8.16
C MET A 164 20.33 -58.09 -8.90
N ASN A 165 19.94 -58.44 -10.12
CA ASN A 165 18.98 -57.67 -10.91
C ASN A 165 17.60 -57.64 -10.24
N GLU A 166 17.14 -58.76 -9.67
CA GLU A 166 15.90 -58.82 -8.90
C GLU A 166 15.94 -57.91 -7.65
N LYS A 167 17.07 -57.91 -6.92
CA LYS A 167 17.29 -57.02 -5.77
C LYS A 167 17.29 -55.54 -6.19
N ASN A 168 18.00 -55.21 -7.27
CA ASN A 168 18.07 -53.85 -7.81
C ASN A 168 16.69 -53.37 -8.25
N LEU A 169 15.89 -54.20 -8.93
CA LEU A 169 14.55 -53.81 -9.38
C LEU A 169 13.63 -53.43 -8.22
N LYS A 170 13.64 -54.21 -7.13
CA LYS A 170 12.88 -53.90 -5.91
C LYS A 170 13.30 -52.57 -5.30
N MET A 171 14.60 -52.34 -5.16
CA MET A 171 15.15 -51.09 -4.63
C MET A 171 14.80 -49.89 -5.51
N PHE A 172 15.01 -49.99 -6.83
CA PHE A 172 14.76 -48.92 -7.78
C PHE A 172 13.28 -48.54 -7.84
N PHE A 173 12.40 -49.52 -7.70
CA PHE A 173 10.97 -49.28 -7.60
C PHE A 173 10.62 -48.45 -6.37
N GLU A 174 11.13 -48.81 -5.19
CA GLU A 174 10.90 -48.05 -3.95
C GLU A 174 11.47 -46.62 -4.01
N GLU A 175 12.66 -46.44 -4.59
CA GLU A 175 13.24 -45.11 -4.81
C GLU A 175 12.37 -44.24 -5.72
N ARG A 176 11.90 -44.80 -6.85
CA ARG A 176 11.01 -44.10 -7.79
C ARG A 176 9.66 -43.78 -7.15
N LYS A 177 9.11 -44.70 -6.35
CA LYS A 177 7.86 -44.48 -5.60
C LYS A 177 8.00 -43.32 -4.62
N ARG A 178 9.09 -43.26 -3.86
CA ARG A 178 9.36 -42.14 -2.95
C ARG A 178 9.43 -40.81 -3.69
N LEU A 179 10.11 -40.77 -4.84
CA LEU A 179 10.19 -39.57 -5.65
C LEU A 179 8.82 -39.18 -6.22
N ALA A 180 8.02 -40.15 -6.71
CA ALA A 180 6.67 -39.90 -7.20
C ALA A 180 5.75 -39.30 -6.13
N ILE A 181 5.88 -39.72 -4.86
CA ILE A 181 5.15 -39.11 -3.75
C ILE A 181 5.54 -37.64 -3.56
N LYS A 182 6.84 -37.30 -3.69
CA LYS A 182 7.28 -35.90 -3.64
C LYS A 182 6.67 -35.07 -4.77
N TYR A 183 6.62 -35.61 -6.00
CA TYR A 183 5.95 -34.97 -7.13
C TYR A 183 4.46 -34.76 -6.87
N ALA A 184 3.76 -35.78 -6.38
CA ALA A 184 2.34 -35.68 -6.04
C ALA A 184 2.08 -34.62 -4.96
N PHE A 185 2.96 -34.53 -3.95
CA PHE A 185 2.88 -33.49 -2.93
C PHE A 185 3.10 -32.09 -3.52
N LEU A 186 4.04 -31.92 -4.46
CA LEU A 186 4.25 -30.64 -5.13
C LEU A 186 3.04 -30.21 -5.97
N VAL A 187 2.44 -31.14 -6.71
CA VAL A 187 1.19 -30.89 -7.47
C VAL A 187 0.03 -30.54 -6.53
N PHE A 188 -0.06 -31.20 -5.38
CA PHE A 188 -1.06 -30.87 -4.37
C PHE A 188 -0.89 -29.46 -3.81
N LEU A 189 0.35 -29.02 -3.56
CA LEU A 189 0.63 -27.65 -3.13
C LEU A 189 0.28 -26.62 -4.21
N GLU A 190 0.54 -26.92 -5.48
CA GLU A 190 0.15 -26.06 -6.60
C GLU A 190 -1.38 -25.87 -6.65
N MET A 191 -2.15 -26.96 -6.57
CA MET A 191 -3.61 -26.87 -6.52
C MET A 191 -4.14 -26.09 -5.31
N LYS A 192 -3.49 -26.21 -4.14
CA LYS A 192 -3.88 -25.46 -2.94
C LYS A 192 -3.52 -23.98 -3.02
N GLY A 193 -2.40 -23.66 -3.66
CA GLY A 193 -2.01 -22.29 -3.98
C GLY A 193 -3.06 -21.61 -4.85
N ASP A 194 -3.52 -22.31 -5.90
CA ASP A 194 -4.55 -21.80 -6.81
C ASP A 194 -5.93 -21.63 -6.14
N ILE A 195 -6.21 -22.33 -5.04
CA ILE A 195 -7.48 -22.23 -4.29
C ILE A 195 -7.45 -21.11 -3.23
N SER A 196 -6.27 -20.67 -2.77
CA SER A 196 -6.14 -19.70 -1.67
C SER A 196 -6.01 -18.24 -2.11
N ILE A 197 -6.12 -17.96 -3.41
CA ILE A 197 -5.97 -16.63 -4.01
C ILE A 197 -7.26 -16.27 -4.73
#